data_AF-A0A2P9GVY4-F1
#
_entry.id   AF-A0A2P9GVY4-F1
#
_cell.length_a   1.000
_cell.length_b   1.000
_cell.length_c   1.000
_cell.angle_alpha   90.00
_cell.angle_beta   90.00
_cell.angle_gamma   90.00
#
_symmetry.space_group_name_H-M   'P 1'
#
loop_
_entity.id
_entity.type
_entity.pdbx_description
1 polymer ?
#
loop_
_entity_poly.entity_id
_entity_poly.type
_entity_poly.pdbx_seq_one_letter_code
_entity_poly.pdbx_strand_id
1 'polypeptide(L)'
;MSKPDRAKALIAVTFTLLACATKAAPNASAEESSKQCRALVAQLYQEAWPKGGTDDGGAQAKFESHYNTKLNKCLYLETVSEVIRSPALNRILPRETQRLADANEKKDYGKYDSWSDGPPVRCWLNQKKCSSKQEWERLIKPYMED
;
A
#
# COMPACT_ATOMS: atom_id res chain seq x y z
N MET A 1 24.75 -17.82 -83.24
CA MET A 1 24.86 -16.91 -82.07
C MET A 1 23.51 -16.93 -81.36
N SER A 2 23.28 -17.16 -80.07
CA SER A 2 23.97 -17.80 -78.92
C SER A 2 22.84 -18.05 -77.88
N LYS A 3 22.88 -19.19 -77.17
CA LYS A 3 22.18 -19.40 -75.87
C LYS A 3 22.85 -18.53 -74.77
N PRO A 4 22.22 -18.14 -73.62
CA PRO A 4 21.80 -19.11 -72.60
C PRO A 4 20.62 -18.75 -71.65
N ASP A 5 20.26 -19.77 -70.86
CA ASP A 5 19.36 -19.85 -69.71
C ASP A 5 19.57 -18.81 -68.59
N ARG A 6 18.57 -18.65 -67.70
CA ARG A 6 18.78 -18.73 -66.24
C ARG A 6 17.48 -18.76 -65.43
N ALA A 7 17.32 -19.88 -64.73
CA ALA A 7 16.38 -20.10 -63.64
C ALA A 7 16.57 -19.04 -62.54
N LYS A 8 15.45 -18.51 -62.03
CA LYS A 8 15.44 -17.67 -60.82
C LYS A 8 15.23 -18.58 -59.61
N ALA A 9 16.29 -18.82 -58.85
CA ALA A 9 16.22 -19.47 -57.56
C ALA A 9 15.64 -18.49 -56.53
N LEU A 10 14.58 -18.90 -55.83
CA LEU A 10 14.02 -18.21 -54.68
C LEU A 10 14.85 -18.58 -53.44
N ILE A 11 15.49 -17.60 -52.80
CA ILE A 11 16.17 -17.76 -51.51
C ILE A 11 15.15 -17.46 -50.41
N ALA A 12 14.76 -18.49 -49.65
CA ALA A 12 14.00 -18.33 -48.42
C ALA A 12 14.98 -18.18 -47.25
N VAL A 13 15.02 -16.99 -46.63
CA VAL A 13 15.80 -16.75 -45.41
C VAL A 13 14.87 -16.97 -44.22
N THR A 14 14.97 -18.12 -43.59
CA THR A 14 14.32 -18.41 -42.30
C THR A 14 15.12 -17.77 -41.17
N PHE A 15 14.59 -16.67 -40.61
CA PHE A 15 15.05 -16.11 -39.33
C PHE A 15 14.49 -16.95 -38.19
N THR A 16 15.30 -17.83 -37.61
CA THR A 16 14.99 -18.51 -36.36
C THR A 16 15.24 -17.55 -35.20
N LEU A 17 14.16 -16.92 -34.70
CA LEU A 17 14.18 -16.16 -33.46
C LEU A 17 14.33 -17.14 -32.28
N LEU A 18 15.54 -17.20 -31.72
CA LEU A 18 15.80 -17.89 -30.47
C LEU A 18 15.20 -17.04 -29.33
N ALA A 19 13.97 -17.35 -28.92
CA ALA A 19 13.35 -16.74 -27.76
C ALA A 19 14.01 -17.30 -26.48
N CYS A 20 15.02 -16.60 -25.96
CA CYS A 20 15.46 -16.79 -24.58
C CYS A 20 14.30 -16.42 -23.65
N ALA A 21 13.54 -17.41 -23.21
CA ALA A 21 12.59 -17.26 -22.12
C ALA A 21 13.37 -17.06 -20.83
N THR A 22 13.74 -15.82 -20.52
CA THR A 22 14.10 -15.41 -19.16
C THR A 22 12.88 -15.59 -18.28
N LYS A 23 12.79 -16.73 -17.57
CA LYS A 23 11.88 -16.88 -16.44
C LYS A 23 12.34 -15.91 -15.35
N ALA A 24 11.79 -14.69 -15.33
CA ALA A 24 11.90 -13.82 -14.19
C ALA A 24 11.40 -14.59 -12.96
N ALA A 25 12.25 -14.72 -11.93
CA ALA A 25 11.85 -15.40 -10.71
C ALA A 25 10.66 -14.64 -10.11
N PRO A 26 9.54 -15.32 -9.75
CA PRO A 26 8.36 -14.65 -9.22
C PRO A 26 8.68 -13.73 -8.02
N ASN A 27 9.70 -14.09 -7.24
CA ASN A 27 10.17 -13.34 -6.08
C ASN A 27 10.80 -11.98 -6.43
N ALA A 28 11.46 -11.85 -7.58
CA ALA A 28 12.08 -10.59 -8.00
C ALA A 28 11.01 -9.52 -8.27
N SER A 29 9.83 -9.92 -8.75
CA SER A 29 8.72 -8.98 -9.01
C SER A 29 8.01 -8.52 -7.73
N ALA A 30 7.88 -9.41 -6.74
CA ALA A 30 7.24 -9.09 -5.46
C ALA A 30 8.13 -8.19 -4.60
N GLU A 31 9.43 -8.44 -4.56
CA GLU A 31 10.38 -7.60 -3.82
C GLU A 31 10.44 -6.19 -4.39
N GLU A 32 10.51 -6.06 -5.72
CA GLU A 32 10.51 -4.76 -6.39
C GLU A 32 9.20 -4.00 -6.13
N SER A 33 8.05 -4.68 -6.22
CA SER A 33 6.75 -4.08 -5.91
C SER A 33 6.64 -3.63 -4.45
N SER A 34 7.20 -4.42 -3.52
CA SER A 34 7.29 -4.07 -2.10
C SER A 34 8.17 -2.83 -1.87
N LYS A 35 9.30 -2.73 -2.58
CA LYS A 35 10.20 -1.57 -2.52
C LYS A 35 9.52 -0.30 -3.06
N GLN A 36 8.86 -0.40 -4.21
CA GLN A 36 8.10 0.70 -4.79
C GLN A 36 6.97 1.15 -3.87
N CYS A 37 6.28 0.19 -3.25
CA CYS A 37 5.22 0.48 -2.28
C CYS A 37 5.75 1.26 -1.07
N ARG A 38 6.86 0.82 -0.47
CA ARG A 38 7.51 1.56 0.63
C ARG A 38 7.87 2.98 0.24
N ALA A 39 8.44 3.16 -0.94
CA ALA A 39 8.83 4.49 -1.44
C ALA A 39 7.61 5.41 -1.63
N LEU A 40 6.54 4.89 -2.24
CA LEU A 40 5.29 5.63 -2.44
C LEU A 40 4.65 6.05 -1.11
N VAL A 41 4.54 5.13 -0.15
CA VAL A 41 3.95 5.44 1.15
C VAL A 41 4.81 6.42 1.95
N ALA A 42 6.13 6.32 1.87
CA ALA A 42 7.04 7.29 2.47
C ALA A 42 6.85 8.70 1.88
N GLN A 43 6.64 8.80 0.56
CA GLN A 43 6.31 10.07 -0.08
C GLN A 43 4.96 10.62 0.42
N LEU A 44 3.91 9.79 0.45
CA LEU A 44 2.59 10.20 0.97
C LEU A 44 2.67 10.68 2.42
N TYR A 45 3.49 10.03 3.25
CA TYR A 45 3.73 10.47 4.62
C TYR A 45 4.37 11.86 4.67
N GLN A 46 5.40 12.12 3.88
CA GLN A 46 6.04 13.43 3.83
C GLN A 46 5.10 14.54 3.33
N GLU A 47 4.22 14.21 2.38
CA GLU A 47 3.21 15.15 1.86
C GLU A 47 2.14 15.48 2.92
N ALA A 48 1.66 14.47 3.66
CA ALA A 48 0.61 14.66 4.67
C ALA A 48 1.15 15.20 6.02
N TRP A 49 2.38 14.83 6.39
CA TRP A 49 3.01 15.12 7.67
C TRP A 49 4.44 15.67 7.46
N PRO A 50 4.61 16.86 6.84
CA PRO A 50 5.92 17.40 6.48
C PRO A 50 6.86 17.64 7.67
N LYS A 51 6.30 17.79 8.88
CA LYS A 51 7.04 17.93 10.14
C LYS A 51 7.01 16.67 11.02
N GLY A 52 6.34 15.60 10.56
CA GLY A 52 6.14 14.36 11.33
C GLY A 52 5.22 14.48 12.56
N GLY A 53 4.55 15.61 12.73
CA GLY A 53 3.68 15.91 13.87
C GLY A 53 3.19 17.36 13.88
N THR A 54 2.43 17.72 14.91
CA THR A 54 2.07 19.13 15.17
C THR A 54 3.17 19.85 15.96
N ASP A 55 3.29 21.17 15.78
CA ASP A 55 4.33 21.99 16.43
C ASP A 55 4.23 22.00 17.97
N ASP A 56 3.04 21.72 18.52
CA ASP A 56 2.79 21.60 19.95
C ASP A 56 3.00 20.16 20.49
N GLY A 57 3.42 19.23 19.64
CA GLY A 57 3.58 17.82 19.97
C GLY A 57 2.26 17.09 20.28
N GLY A 58 1.13 17.73 20.01
CA GLY A 58 -0.21 17.24 20.29
C GLY A 58 -0.64 16.04 19.44
N ALA A 59 -0.05 15.86 18.25
CA ALA A 59 -0.32 14.73 17.36
C ALA A 59 0.96 14.14 16.76
N GLN A 60 1.02 12.82 16.70
CA GLN A 60 2.07 12.05 16.04
C GLN A 60 1.46 11.04 15.07
N ALA A 61 2.08 10.88 13.90
CA ALA A 61 1.62 9.93 12.90
C ALA A 61 2.70 8.88 12.58
N LYS A 62 2.26 7.64 12.38
CA LYS A 62 3.06 6.51 11.94
C LYS A 62 2.41 5.90 10.70
N PHE A 63 3.24 5.53 9.73
CA PHE A 63 2.80 4.86 8.51
C PHE A 63 3.51 3.51 8.41
N GLU A 64 2.72 2.46 8.18
CA GLU A 64 3.20 1.12 7.90
C GLU A 64 2.78 0.76 6.49
N SER A 65 3.73 0.39 5.64
CA SER A 65 3.45 0.02 4.24
C SER A 65 3.60 -1.47 4.05
N HIS A 66 2.72 -2.04 3.22
CA HIS A 66 2.75 -3.44 2.86
C HIS A 66 2.26 -3.63 1.44
N TYR A 67 3.06 -4.28 0.62
CA TYR A 67 2.61 -4.73 -0.70
C TYR A 67 1.98 -6.10 -0.54
N ASN A 68 0.65 -6.15 -0.66
CA ASN A 68 -0.11 -7.37 -0.57
C ASN A 68 -0.13 -8.07 -1.94
N THR A 69 0.61 -9.16 -2.04
CA THR A 69 0.79 -9.97 -3.24
C THR A 69 -0.49 -10.67 -3.68
N LYS A 70 -1.35 -11.09 -2.74
CA LYS A 70 -2.63 -11.75 -3.02
C LYS A 70 -3.63 -10.78 -3.66
N LEU A 71 -3.64 -9.54 -3.20
CA LEU A 71 -4.50 -8.48 -3.72
C LEU A 71 -3.85 -7.70 -4.87
N ASN A 72 -2.53 -7.87 -5.06
CA ASN A 72 -1.69 -7.06 -5.95
C ASN A 72 -1.87 -5.55 -5.68
N LYS A 73 -1.82 -5.15 -4.40
CA LYS A 73 -2.05 -3.77 -3.95
C LYS A 73 -0.91 -3.26 -3.07
N CYS A 74 -0.60 -1.98 -3.18
CA CYS A 74 0.24 -1.28 -2.21
C CYS A 74 -0.67 -0.67 -1.14
N LEU A 75 -0.63 -1.24 0.06
CA LEU A 75 -1.49 -0.86 1.16
C LEU A 75 -0.66 -0.15 2.24
N TYR A 76 -1.30 0.75 2.96
CA TYR A 76 -0.69 1.33 4.15
C TYR A 76 -1.70 1.52 5.27
N LEU A 77 -1.19 1.39 6.49
CA LEU A 77 -1.87 1.73 7.71
C LEU A 77 -1.27 3.03 8.25
N GLU A 78 -2.06 4.10 8.22
CA GLU A 78 -1.77 5.32 8.96
C GLU A 78 -2.31 5.17 10.38
N THR A 79 -1.49 5.47 11.39
CA THR A 79 -1.89 5.57 12.79
C THR A 79 -1.53 6.95 13.30
N VAL A 80 -2.54 7.70 13.75
CA VAL A 80 -2.39 9.02 14.36
C VAL A 80 -2.76 8.91 15.84
N SER A 81 -1.83 9.30 16.70
CA SER A 81 -2.03 9.39 18.15
C SER A 81 -2.04 10.85 18.55
N GLU A 82 -3.09 11.28 19.22
CA GLU A 82 -3.29 12.66 19.65
C GLU A 82 -3.48 12.73 21.17
N VAL A 83 -2.95 13.77 21.80
CA VAL A 83 -3.08 14.03 23.24
C VAL A 83 -3.83 15.35 23.42
N ILE A 84 -5.15 15.25 23.66
CA ILE A 84 -6.02 16.42 23.73
C ILE A 84 -6.21 16.84 25.19
N ARG A 85 -5.76 18.05 25.54
CA ARG A 85 -6.05 18.63 26.87
C ARG A 85 -7.46 19.19 26.87
N SER A 86 -8.30 18.75 27.79
CA SER A 86 -9.64 19.28 27.99
C SER A 86 -9.69 20.11 29.28
N PRO A 87 -9.63 21.45 29.20
CA PRO A 87 -9.76 22.30 30.38
C PRO A 87 -11.08 22.08 31.12
N ALA A 88 -12.18 21.87 30.38
CA ALA A 88 -13.51 21.64 30.93
C ALA A 88 -13.60 20.37 31.80
N LEU A 89 -12.82 19.34 31.47
CA LEU A 89 -12.79 18.08 32.21
C LEU A 89 -11.57 17.96 33.13
N ASN A 90 -10.71 18.99 33.17
CA ASN A 90 -9.41 18.99 33.84
C ASN A 90 -8.61 17.69 33.63
N ARG A 91 -8.59 17.17 32.40
CA ARG A 91 -7.92 15.90 32.08
C ARG A 91 -7.38 15.87 30.65
N ILE A 92 -6.47 14.92 30.43
CA ILE A 92 -5.92 14.58 29.13
C ILE A 92 -6.78 13.47 28.51
N LEU A 93 -7.14 13.65 27.25
CA LEU A 93 -7.92 12.72 26.44
C LEU A 93 -7.02 12.22 25.29
N PRO A 94 -6.39 11.05 25.43
CA PRO A 94 -5.73 10.43 24.30
C PRO A 94 -6.77 10.04 23.25
N ARG A 95 -6.42 10.19 21.98
CA ARG A 95 -7.20 9.74 20.84
C ARG A 95 -6.28 8.98 19.90
N GLU A 96 -6.76 7.84 19.42
CA GLU A 96 -6.06 7.05 18.41
C GLU A 96 -6.97 6.92 17.19
N THR A 97 -6.45 7.30 16.03
CA THR A 97 -7.08 7.06 14.74
C THR A 97 -6.19 6.15 13.92
N GLN A 98 -6.76 5.09 13.34
CA GLN A 98 -6.09 4.30 12.31
C GLN A 98 -6.88 4.30 11.01
N ARG A 99 -6.19 4.31 9.88
CA ARG A 99 -6.77 4.33 8.54
C ARG A 99 -6.02 3.35 7.64
N LEU A 100 -6.75 2.41 7.04
CA LEU A 100 -6.21 1.50 6.03
C LEU A 100 -6.60 1.99 4.64
N ALA A 101 -5.62 2.16 3.77
CA ALA A 101 -5.83 2.65 2.41
C ALA A 101 -4.88 2.02 1.37
N ASP A 102 -5.28 2.12 0.11
CA ASP A 102 -4.47 1.83 -1.07
C ASP A 102 -3.67 3.07 -1.47
N ALA A 103 -2.35 2.95 -1.54
CA ALA A 103 -1.48 4.05 -1.96
C ALA A 103 -1.58 4.34 -3.47
N ASN A 104 -1.76 3.31 -4.29
CA ASN A 104 -1.82 3.45 -5.76
C ASN A 104 -3.16 4.05 -6.19
N GLU A 105 -4.25 3.51 -5.67
CA GLU A 105 -5.61 3.95 -6.04
C GLU A 105 -6.10 5.16 -5.22
N LYS A 106 -5.35 5.55 -4.18
CA LYS A 106 -5.76 6.58 -3.20
C LYS A 106 -7.13 6.28 -2.59
N LYS A 107 -7.39 4.99 -2.34
CA LYS A 107 -8.70 4.47 -1.91
C LYS A 107 -8.67 4.06 -0.45
N ASP A 108 -9.69 4.47 0.29
CA ASP A 108 -9.85 4.07 1.70
C ASP A 108 -10.60 2.74 1.80
N TYR A 109 -10.06 1.84 2.61
CA TYR A 109 -10.73 0.60 2.96
C TYR A 109 -11.39 0.67 4.33
N GLY A 110 -10.82 1.37 5.30
CA GLY A 110 -11.35 1.35 6.65
C GLY A 110 -10.77 2.38 7.59
N LYS A 111 -11.46 2.56 8.71
CA LYS A 111 -11.06 3.50 9.77
C LYS A 111 -11.42 2.96 11.15
N TYR A 112 -10.49 3.15 12.08
CA TYR A 112 -10.66 3.01 13.52
C TYR A 112 -10.42 4.37 14.17
N ASP A 113 -11.25 4.76 15.14
CA ASP A 113 -11.15 6.02 15.87
C ASP A 113 -11.67 5.80 17.29
N SER A 114 -10.84 6.05 18.29
CA SER A 114 -11.16 5.81 19.69
C SER A 114 -10.62 6.92 20.58
N TRP A 115 -11.34 7.16 21.67
CA TRP A 115 -10.93 8.08 22.73
C TRP A 115 -10.59 7.27 23.97
N SER A 116 -9.34 7.36 24.42
CA SER A 116 -8.84 6.60 25.59
C SER A 116 -9.12 5.10 25.46
N ASP A 117 -9.36 4.41 26.57
CA ASP A 117 -9.64 2.97 26.58
C ASP A 117 -11.13 2.65 26.32
N GLY A 118 -11.90 3.62 25.82
CA GLY A 118 -13.32 3.47 25.52
C GLY A 118 -13.59 2.70 24.23
N PRO A 119 -14.87 2.34 23.97
CA PRO A 119 -15.26 1.78 22.68
C PRO A 119 -14.96 2.78 21.55
N PRO A 120 -14.64 2.30 20.34
CA PRO A 120 -14.36 3.17 19.22
C PRO A 120 -15.60 3.96 18.81
N VAL A 121 -15.41 5.25 18.53
CA VAL A 121 -16.46 6.12 17.96
C VAL A 121 -16.69 5.83 16.48
N ARG A 122 -15.66 5.33 15.78
CA ARG A 122 -15.76 4.81 14.41
C ARG A 122 -14.91 3.57 14.28
N CYS A 123 -15.47 2.50 13.72
CA CYS A 123 -14.74 1.27 13.47
C CYS A 123 -15.41 0.53 12.32
N TRP A 124 -14.78 0.52 11.16
CA TRP A 124 -15.28 -0.19 9.98
C TRP A 124 -14.19 -0.52 8.98
N LEU A 125 -14.39 -1.61 8.24
CA LEU A 125 -13.59 -2.03 7.09
C LEU A 125 -14.54 -2.42 5.96
N ASN A 126 -14.51 -1.67 4.86
CA ASN A 126 -15.50 -1.69 3.79
C ASN A 126 -16.92 -1.54 4.37
N GLN A 127 -17.75 -2.58 4.24
CA GLN A 127 -19.12 -2.59 4.75
C GLN A 127 -19.24 -3.26 6.13
N LYS A 128 -18.14 -3.76 6.71
CA LYS A 128 -18.14 -4.43 8.02
C LYS A 128 -17.86 -3.42 9.11
N LYS A 129 -18.68 -3.41 10.16
CA LYS A 129 -18.41 -2.66 11.39
C LYS A 129 -17.56 -3.51 12.33
N CYS A 130 -16.82 -2.84 13.21
CA CYS A 130 -16.15 -3.46 14.35
C CYS A 130 -16.50 -2.71 15.63
N SER A 131 -16.15 -3.29 16.77
CA SER A 131 -16.53 -2.83 18.11
C SER A 131 -15.34 -2.63 19.04
N SER A 132 -14.13 -3.03 18.62
CA SER A 132 -12.91 -2.92 19.43
C SER A 132 -11.66 -2.82 18.55
N LYS A 133 -10.55 -2.38 19.15
CA LYS A 133 -9.23 -2.36 18.51
C LYS A 133 -8.80 -3.76 18.05
N GLN A 134 -9.00 -4.77 18.89
CA GLN A 134 -8.66 -6.15 18.56
C GLN A 134 -9.48 -6.70 17.38
N GLU A 135 -10.74 -6.28 17.24
CA GLU A 135 -11.54 -6.65 16.08
C GLU A 135 -11.06 -5.92 14.82
N TRP A 136 -10.75 -4.62 14.91
CA TRP A 136 -10.14 -3.86 13.83
C TRP A 136 -8.83 -4.49 13.34
N GLU A 137 -7.91 -4.82 14.25
CA GLU A 137 -6.63 -5.47 13.95
C GLU A 137 -6.83 -6.82 13.23
N ARG A 138 -7.78 -7.64 13.70
CA ARG A 138 -8.14 -8.90 13.03
C ARG A 138 -8.71 -8.68 11.63
N LEU A 139 -9.50 -7.63 11.43
CA LEU A 139 -10.09 -7.32 10.14
C LEU A 139 -9.06 -6.84 9.11
N ILE A 140 -8.08 -6.03 9.52
CA ILE A 140 -7.04 -5.51 8.62
C ILE A 140 -5.91 -6.50 8.38
N LYS A 141 -5.75 -7.53 9.22
CA LYS A 141 -4.67 -8.51 9.10
C LYS A 141 -4.51 -9.09 7.69
N PRO A 142 -5.56 -9.54 6.97
CA PRO A 142 -5.42 -10.07 5.61
C PRO A 142 -4.98 -9.04 4.57
N TYR A 143 -5.01 -7.76 4.91
CA TYR A 143 -4.55 -6.65 4.08
C TYR A 143 -3.08 -6.34 4.36
N MET A 144 -2.66 -6.38 5.63
CA MET A 144 -1.31 -5.96 6.06
C MET A 144 -0.32 -7.11 6.26
N GLU A 145 -0.79 -8.36 6.18
CA GLU A 145 0.02 -9.57 6.33
C GLU A 145 -0.39 -10.60 5.25
N ASP A 146 0.59 -11.16 4.53
CA ASP A 146 0.42 -12.17 3.47
C ASP A 146 0.88 -13.56 3.90
#